data_AF-A0A0Q6ZM53-F1
#
_entry.id   AF-A0A0Q6ZM53-F1
#
_cell.length_a   1.000
_cell.length_b   1.000
_cell.length_c   1.000
_cell.angle_alpha   90.00
_cell.angle_beta   90.00
_cell.angle_gamma   90.00
#
_symmetry.space_group_name_H-M   'P 1'
#
loop_
_entity.id
_entity.type
_entity.pdbx_description
1 polymer ?
#
loop_
_entity_poly.entity_id
_entity_poly.type
_entity_poly.pdbx_seq_one_letter_code
_entity_poly.pdbx_strand_id
1 'polypeptide(L)'
;MTTFLKRLGFASSDGTPTELYRGYRGVGGGRALATAIKSAYGPLYQRNEYLHECDEKSLKEIIMQETGYAKDARPLGLTVSTLRNLISLADFSEPENSASSDERYSDAAYSISPQTHINHDMVSKTKGENVRLNLGYTINLNLPETTDIEVFNAIFKSLRANLLSSSDD
;
A
#
# COMPACT_ATOMS: atom_id res chain seq x y z
N MET A 1 -22.65 -3.99 -14.33
CA MET A 1 -22.84 -3.12 -13.14
C MET A 1 -21.78 -3.33 -12.04
N THR A 2 -20.98 -4.40 -12.07
CA THR A 2 -19.98 -4.71 -11.02
C THR A 2 -18.63 -3.99 -11.17
N THR A 3 -18.37 -3.29 -12.28
CA THR A 3 -17.07 -2.67 -12.58
C THR A 3 -16.63 -1.64 -11.55
N PHE A 4 -17.56 -0.89 -10.95
CA PHE A 4 -17.24 0.10 -9.92
C PHE A 4 -16.78 -0.57 -8.62
N LEU A 5 -17.49 -1.62 -8.17
CA LEU A 5 -17.12 -2.38 -6.97
C LEU A 5 -15.78 -3.10 -7.14
N LYS A 6 -15.47 -3.56 -8.37
CA LYS A 6 -14.16 -4.11 -8.70
C LYS A 6 -13.05 -3.07 -8.55
N ARG A 7 -13.26 -1.85 -9.07
CA ARG A 7 -12.29 -0.75 -8.91
C ARG A 7 -12.11 -0.29 -7.47
N LEU A 8 -13.15 -0.40 -6.65
CA LEU A 8 -13.10 -0.08 -5.22
C LEU A 8 -12.44 -1.19 -4.39
N GLY A 9 -12.16 -2.37 -4.97
CA GLY A 9 -11.54 -3.50 -4.27
C GLY A 9 -12.54 -4.38 -3.50
N PHE A 10 -13.85 -4.21 -3.70
CA PHE A 10 -14.89 -5.05 -3.08
C PHE A 10 -15.19 -6.34 -3.83
N ALA A 11 -14.78 -6.42 -5.10
CA ALA A 11 -14.91 -7.62 -5.91
C ALA A 11 -13.61 -7.88 -6.67
N SER A 12 -13.21 -9.15 -6.75
CA SER A 12 -12.05 -9.56 -7.55
C SER A 12 -12.34 -9.46 -9.05
N SER A 13 -11.32 -9.69 -9.89
CA SER A 13 -11.40 -9.67 -11.35
C SER A 13 -12.49 -10.61 -11.89
N ASP A 14 -12.67 -11.76 -11.25
CA ASP A 14 -13.70 -12.77 -11.52
C ASP A 14 -15.10 -12.41 -10.98
N GLY A 15 -15.21 -11.35 -10.17
CA GLY A 15 -16.46 -10.92 -9.54
C GLY A 15 -16.75 -11.55 -8.18
N THR A 16 -15.83 -12.34 -7.63
CA THR A 16 -15.97 -12.88 -6.27
C THR A 16 -15.85 -11.77 -5.21
N PRO A 17 -16.65 -11.78 -4.13
CA PRO A 17 -16.55 -10.79 -3.07
C PRO A 17 -15.24 -10.92 -2.29
N THR A 18 -14.58 -9.79 -2.06
CA THR A 18 -13.31 -9.75 -1.32
C THR A 18 -13.52 -9.70 0.19
N GLU A 19 -12.42 -9.78 0.95
CA GLU A 19 -12.46 -9.61 2.40
C GLU A 19 -12.90 -8.21 2.80
N LEU A 20 -12.50 -7.17 2.06
CA LEU A 20 -13.00 -5.82 2.24
C LEU A 20 -14.53 -5.76 2.15
N TYR A 21 -15.13 -6.51 1.23
CA TYR A 21 -16.59 -6.56 1.11
C TYR A 21 -17.24 -7.28 2.28
N ARG A 22 -16.62 -8.38 2.76
CA ARG A 22 -17.08 -9.08 3.97
C ARG A 22 -17.01 -8.16 5.20
N GLY A 23 -15.92 -7.42 5.37
CA GLY A 23 -15.77 -6.41 6.42
C GLY A 23 -16.79 -5.29 6.29
N TYR A 24 -17.09 -4.83 5.07
CA TYR A 24 -18.15 -3.84 4.80
C TYR A 24 -19.53 -4.32 5.26
N ARG A 25 -19.85 -5.61 5.07
CA ARG A 25 -21.12 -6.22 5.45
C ARG A 25 -21.19 -6.60 6.94
N GLY A 26 -20.04 -6.67 7.62
CA GLY A 26 -19.92 -7.03 9.03
C GLY A 26 -20.03 -5.82 9.98
N VAL A 27 -19.48 -5.98 11.19
CA VAL A 27 -19.38 -4.92 12.19
C VAL A 27 -18.14 -4.08 11.88
N GLY A 28 -18.31 -2.80 11.54
CA GLY A 28 -17.22 -1.92 11.12
C GLY A 28 -17.22 -1.54 9.63
N GLY A 29 -18.37 -1.62 8.96
CA GLY A 29 -18.44 -1.39 7.53
C GLY A 29 -17.93 -0.01 7.06
N GLY A 30 -18.13 1.03 7.85
CA GLY A 30 -17.57 2.35 7.55
C GLY A 30 -16.04 2.35 7.44
N ARG A 31 -15.35 1.57 8.27
CA ARG A 31 -13.88 1.48 8.30
C ARG A 31 -13.36 0.70 7.08
N ALA A 32 -14.02 -0.42 6.76
CA ALA A 32 -13.70 -1.17 5.55
C ALA A 32 -13.87 -0.31 4.28
N LEU A 33 -14.89 0.55 4.27
CA LEU A 33 -15.10 1.50 3.18
C LEU A 33 -14.02 2.59 3.13
N ALA A 34 -13.59 3.12 4.28
CA ALA A 34 -12.50 4.10 4.34
C ALA A 34 -11.20 3.53 3.77
N THR A 35 -10.83 2.30 4.15
CA THR A 35 -9.68 1.59 3.60
C THR A 35 -9.79 1.40 2.09
N ALA A 36 -10.98 1.00 1.61
CA ALA A 36 -11.25 0.83 0.19
C ALA A 36 -11.12 2.15 -0.59
N ILE A 37 -11.60 3.27 -0.02
CA ILE A 37 -11.47 4.61 -0.62
C ILE A 37 -10.00 5.04 -0.68
N LYS A 38 -9.24 4.92 0.43
CA LYS A 38 -7.80 5.26 0.48
C LYS A 38 -7.01 4.47 -0.57
N SER A 39 -7.33 3.18 -0.76
CA SER A 39 -6.70 2.33 -1.76
C SER A 39 -7.09 2.71 -3.19
N ALA A 40 -8.38 2.82 -3.49
CA ALA A 40 -8.87 3.05 -4.86
C ALA A 40 -8.57 4.47 -5.38
N TYR A 41 -8.52 5.46 -4.49
CA TYR A 41 -8.20 6.86 -4.81
C TYR A 41 -6.80 7.25 -4.34
N GLY A 42 -5.87 6.30 -4.22
CA GLY A 42 -4.50 6.52 -3.76
C GLY A 42 -3.80 7.74 -4.37
N PRO A 43 -3.86 7.98 -5.70
CA PRO A 43 -3.27 9.18 -6.31
C PRO A 43 -3.84 10.51 -5.78
N LEU A 44 -5.13 10.56 -5.43
CA LEU A 44 -5.74 11.75 -4.83
C LEU A 44 -5.20 11.98 -3.41
N TYR A 45 -5.04 10.90 -2.64
CA TYR A 45 -4.52 10.95 -1.26
C TYR A 45 -3.02 11.27 -1.20
N GLN A 46 -2.24 10.93 -2.23
CA GLN A 46 -0.84 11.35 -2.33
C GLN A 46 -0.69 12.87 -2.43
N ARG A 47 -1.71 13.55 -2.94
CA ARG A 47 -1.72 15.02 -3.06
C ARG A 47 -2.33 15.72 -1.87
N ASN A 48 -3.30 15.08 -1.23
CA ASN A 48 -3.88 15.56 0.00
C ASN A 48 -4.24 14.39 0.91
N GLU A 49 -3.48 14.22 1.98
CA GLU A 49 -3.68 13.18 2.99
C GLU A 49 -5.07 13.26 3.63
N TYR A 50 -5.59 14.48 3.79
CA TYR A 50 -6.89 14.78 4.39
C TYR A 50 -7.96 15.07 3.32
N LEU A 51 -7.89 14.37 2.17
CA LEU A 51 -8.87 14.49 1.07
C LEU A 51 -10.33 14.35 1.56
N HIS A 52 -10.54 13.50 2.57
CA HIS A 52 -11.84 13.19 3.14
C HIS A 52 -12.43 14.31 4.01
N GLU A 53 -11.62 15.29 4.41
CA GLU A 53 -12.05 16.48 5.17
C GLU A 53 -12.25 17.72 4.29
N CYS A 54 -11.88 17.62 3.01
CA CYS A 54 -11.91 18.75 2.09
C CYS A 54 -13.32 19.24 1.77
N ASP A 55 -13.45 20.54 1.56
CA ASP A 55 -14.66 21.12 0.97
C ASP A 55 -14.83 20.65 -0.49
N GLU A 56 -16.05 20.78 -1.01
CA GLU A 56 -16.39 20.29 -2.35
C GLU A 56 -15.62 21.00 -3.46
N LYS A 57 -15.29 22.28 -3.28
CA LYS A 57 -14.55 23.06 -4.28
C LYS A 57 -13.09 22.59 -4.31
N SER A 58 -12.45 22.46 -3.17
CA SER A 58 -11.08 21.93 -3.07
C SER A 58 -10.99 20.51 -3.61
N LEU A 59 -11.96 19.64 -3.27
CA LEU A 59 -12.02 18.28 -3.81
C LEU A 59 -12.13 18.26 -5.34
N LYS A 60 -12.96 19.15 -5.90
CA LYS A 60 -13.12 19.31 -7.35
C LYS A 60 -11.80 19.75 -8.02
N GLU A 61 -11.08 20.70 -7.43
CA GLU A 61 -9.80 21.18 -7.96
C GLU A 61 -8.72 20.10 -7.96
N ILE A 62 -8.63 19.30 -6.89
CA ILE A 62 -7.69 18.17 -6.80
C ILE A 62 -7.98 17.13 -7.89
N ILE A 63 -9.24 16.70 -8.01
CA ILE A 63 -9.65 15.71 -9.03
C ILE A 63 -9.40 16.27 -10.43
N MET A 64 -9.69 17.54 -10.67
CA MET A 64 -9.46 18.20 -11.95
C MET A 64 -7.97 18.14 -12.34
N GLN A 65 -7.07 18.43 -11.41
CA GLN A 65 -5.64 18.42 -11.69
C GLN A 65 -5.09 16.99 -11.86
N GLU A 66 -5.65 15.99 -11.20
CA GLU A 66 -5.25 14.57 -11.38
C GLU A 66 -5.78 13.95 -12.67
N THR A 67 -6.99 14.33 -13.09
CA THR A 67 -7.66 13.74 -14.26
C THR A 67 -7.47 14.54 -15.53
N GLY A 68 -7.06 15.81 -15.43
CA GLY A 68 -6.97 16.73 -16.56
C GLY A 68 -8.32 17.14 -17.15
N TYR A 69 -9.44 16.90 -16.44
CA TYR A 69 -10.76 17.28 -16.94
C TYR A 69 -10.93 18.80 -17.03
N ALA A 70 -11.74 19.26 -17.99
CA ALA A 70 -12.18 20.65 -18.03
C ALA A 70 -13.08 20.98 -16.83
N LYS A 71 -13.07 22.25 -16.40
CA LYS A 71 -13.82 22.74 -15.22
C LYS A 71 -15.32 22.43 -15.25
N ASP A 72 -15.90 22.38 -16.45
CA ASP A 72 -17.34 22.18 -16.69
C ASP A 72 -17.65 20.76 -17.23
N ALA A 73 -16.68 19.86 -17.19
CA ALA A 73 -16.87 18.48 -17.63
C ALA A 73 -17.89 17.77 -16.73
N ARG A 74 -18.96 17.24 -17.33
CA ARG A 74 -19.97 16.44 -16.61
C ARG A 74 -19.36 15.27 -15.80
N PRO A 75 -18.38 14.50 -16.31
CA PRO A 75 -17.74 13.44 -15.53
C PRO A 75 -17.07 13.93 -14.23
N LEU A 76 -16.53 15.15 -14.22
CA LEU A 76 -15.89 15.72 -13.04
C LEU A 76 -16.91 15.93 -11.92
N GLY A 77 -18.06 16.55 -12.22
CA GLY A 77 -19.12 16.77 -11.22
C GLY A 77 -19.69 15.46 -10.67
N LEU A 78 -19.89 14.47 -11.54
CA LEU A 78 -20.35 13.14 -11.11
C LEU A 78 -19.33 12.42 -10.23
N THR A 79 -18.03 12.53 -10.54
CA THR A 79 -16.96 11.92 -9.75
C THR A 79 -16.89 12.55 -8.36
N VAL A 80 -16.91 13.88 -8.27
CA VAL A 80 -16.92 14.63 -7.00
C VAL A 80 -18.12 14.21 -6.15
N SER A 81 -19.33 14.21 -6.73
CA SER A 81 -20.55 13.82 -6.02
C SER A 81 -20.49 12.37 -5.53
N THR A 82 -20.03 11.44 -6.36
CA THR A 82 -19.91 10.02 -5.99
C THR A 82 -18.92 9.83 -4.85
N LEU A 83 -17.73 10.45 -4.95
CA LEU A 83 -16.70 10.34 -3.93
C LEU A 83 -17.15 10.96 -2.59
N ARG A 84 -17.84 12.10 -2.62
CA ARG A 84 -18.38 12.75 -1.41
C ARG A 84 -19.41 11.86 -0.71
N ASN A 85 -20.29 11.22 -1.48
CA ASN A 85 -21.23 10.24 -0.92
C ASN A 85 -20.49 9.05 -0.30
N LEU A 86 -19.45 8.52 -0.95
CA LEU A 86 -18.63 7.45 -0.39
C LEU A 86 -17.95 7.85 0.93
N ILE A 87 -17.35 9.04 0.97
CA ILE A 87 -16.71 9.59 2.17
C ILE A 87 -17.72 9.71 3.31
N SER A 88 -18.95 10.15 3.03
CA SER A 88 -19.99 10.32 4.06
C SER A 88 -20.46 8.99 4.70
N LEU A 89 -20.27 7.87 4.00
CA LEU A 89 -20.60 6.53 4.48
C LEU A 89 -19.41 5.84 5.16
N ALA A 90 -18.21 6.41 5.02
CA ALA A 90 -16.98 5.84 5.51
C ALA A 90 -16.62 6.40 6.88
N ASP A 91 -15.90 5.60 7.65
CA ASP A 91 -15.38 5.96 8.97
C ASP A 91 -13.86 5.96 8.89
N PHE A 92 -13.29 7.17 8.89
CA PHE A 92 -11.85 7.42 8.81
C PHE A 92 -11.18 7.50 10.19
N SER A 93 -11.89 7.16 11.27
CA SER A 93 -11.28 7.10 12.60
C SER A 93 -10.14 6.06 12.64
N GLU A 94 -8.95 6.51 13.03
CA GLU A 94 -7.80 5.63 13.18
C GLU A 94 -8.09 4.55 14.24
N PRO A 95 -7.79 3.27 13.98
CA PRO A 95 -7.88 2.25 15.01
C PRO A 95 -6.89 2.54 16.14
N GLU A 96 -7.40 2.68 17.36
CA GLU A 96 -6.62 2.57 18.60
C GLU A 96 -5.87 1.21 18.73
N ASN A 97 -6.05 0.27 17.80
CA ASN A 97 -5.37 -1.03 17.88
C ASN A 97 -5.22 -1.71 16.51
N SER A 98 -4.24 -1.30 15.70
CA SER A 98 -3.79 -2.05 14.52
C SER A 98 -2.35 -1.73 14.17
N ALA A 99 -1.42 -2.21 15.00
CA ALA A 99 -0.06 -2.45 14.52
C ALA A 99 -0.12 -3.52 13.41
N SER A 100 0.25 -3.14 12.19
CA SER A 100 0.79 -4.02 11.16
C SER A 100 -0.08 -5.21 10.73
N SER A 101 -1.09 -4.94 9.91
CA SER A 101 -1.63 -5.93 8.97
C SER A 101 -1.55 -5.36 7.56
N ASP A 102 -0.35 -5.40 7.00
CA ASP A 102 -0.14 -5.31 5.56
C ASP A 102 -0.54 -6.67 4.95
N GLU A 103 -1.85 -6.93 4.91
CA GLU A 103 -2.41 -8.02 4.11
C GLU A 103 -2.38 -7.60 2.65
N ARG A 104 -1.22 -7.85 2.04
CA ARG A 104 -1.10 -7.94 0.59
C ARG A 104 -2.06 -9.05 0.13
N TYR A 105 -3.07 -8.67 -0.65
CA TYR A 105 -3.80 -9.58 -1.53
C TYR A 105 -2.78 -10.38 -2.34
N SER A 106 -2.57 -11.64 -1.98
CA SER A 106 -1.79 -12.59 -2.75
C SER A 106 -2.70 -13.19 -3.83
N ASP A 107 -2.41 -12.83 -5.07
CA ASP A 107 -2.92 -13.57 -6.21
C ASP A 107 -2.19 -14.93 -6.27
N ALA A 108 -2.96 -15.98 -6.45
CA ALA A 108 -2.49 -17.35 -6.43
C ALA A 108 -1.76 -17.68 -7.73
N ALA A 109 -0.48 -18.07 -7.65
CA ALA A 109 0.16 -18.88 -8.68
C ALA A 109 1.32 -19.71 -8.11
N TYR A 110 1.10 -21.02 -8.11
CA TYR A 110 2.06 -22.13 -8.16
C TYR A 110 3.12 -22.28 -7.05
N SER A 111 2.87 -23.28 -6.21
CA SER A 111 3.89 -24.06 -5.51
C SER A 111 4.92 -24.64 -6.49
N ILE A 112 6.20 -24.45 -6.20
CA ILE A 112 7.26 -25.47 -6.17
C ILE A 112 8.32 -24.92 -5.21
N SER A 113 8.51 -25.59 -4.07
CA SER A 113 9.73 -25.43 -3.28
C SER A 113 10.91 -26.07 -4.01
N PRO A 114 12.10 -25.49 -3.87
CA PRO A 114 13.22 -26.29 -3.39
C PRO A 114 13.71 -25.76 -2.06
N GLN A 115 13.86 -26.69 -1.12
CA GLN A 115 14.52 -26.48 0.16
C GLN A 115 15.98 -26.04 -0.07
N THR A 116 16.42 -25.02 0.66
CA THR A 116 17.81 -24.96 1.12
C THR A 116 17.79 -24.54 2.58
N HIS A 117 18.15 -25.49 3.42
CA HIS A 117 18.45 -25.30 4.82
C HIS A 117 19.69 -24.41 4.98
N ILE A 118 19.61 -23.42 5.85
CA ILE A 118 20.73 -23.06 6.70
C ILE A 118 20.18 -22.76 8.09
N ASN A 119 20.38 -23.74 8.97
CA ASN A 119 20.29 -23.56 10.40
C ASN A 119 21.37 -22.57 10.82
N HIS A 120 21.02 -21.57 11.62
CA HIS A 120 21.92 -21.17 12.69
C HIS A 120 21.11 -21.02 13.98
N ASP A 121 21.75 -21.54 15.02
CA ASP A 121 21.25 -21.99 16.30
C ASP A 121 20.28 -21.11 17.08
N MET A 122 19.45 -21.83 17.83
CA MET A 122 18.62 -21.34 18.91
C MET A 122 19.44 -21.19 20.20
N VAL A 123 19.12 -20.11 20.93
CA VAL A 123 19.15 -19.99 22.41
C VAL A 123 20.51 -19.77 23.08
N SER A 124 20.69 -18.57 23.63
CA SER A 124 20.80 -18.49 25.10
C SER A 124 20.28 -17.16 25.65
N LYS A 125 19.61 -17.29 26.78
CA LYS A 125 18.85 -16.30 27.51
C LYS A 125 19.80 -15.61 28.50
N THR A 126 20.06 -14.31 28.35
CA THR A 126 20.60 -13.49 29.45
C THR A 126 19.82 -12.20 29.57
N LYS A 127 19.47 -11.93 30.83
CA LYS A 127 18.69 -10.80 31.33
C LYS A 127 19.59 -9.57 31.35
N GLY A 128 19.24 -8.53 30.61
CA GLY A 128 19.99 -7.28 30.53
C GLY A 128 19.38 -6.38 29.48
N GLU A 129 18.58 -5.43 29.92
CA GLU A 129 17.82 -4.46 29.15
C GLU A 129 18.75 -3.56 28.32
N ASN A 130 19.00 -3.97 27.08
CA ASN A 130 19.45 -3.09 26.00
C ASN A 130 18.61 -3.50 24.79
N VAL A 131 17.65 -2.66 24.41
CA VAL A 131 16.83 -2.85 23.22
C VAL A 131 17.76 -2.83 22.01
N ARG A 132 18.26 -4.00 21.60
CA ARG A 132 18.97 -4.16 20.33
C ARG A 132 17.91 -4.12 19.23
N LEU A 133 17.81 -2.96 18.58
CA LEU A 133 16.91 -2.73 17.47
C LEU A 133 17.35 -3.60 16.28
N ASN A 134 16.71 -4.76 16.15
CA ASN A 134 16.75 -5.70 15.02
C ASN A 134 16.29 -5.09 13.68
N LEU A 135 17.00 -4.15 13.07
CA LEU A 135 16.49 -3.41 11.91
C LEU A 135 16.82 -4.09 10.58
N GLY A 136 15.94 -5.00 10.16
CA GLY A 136 15.99 -5.63 8.85
C GLY A 136 15.35 -4.74 7.79
N TYR A 137 16.14 -4.25 6.84
CA TYR A 137 15.65 -3.46 5.71
C TYR A 137 15.64 -4.29 4.42
N THR A 138 14.56 -4.16 3.64
CA THR A 138 14.49 -4.68 2.27
C THR A 138 14.60 -3.51 1.30
N ILE A 139 15.69 -3.47 0.52
CA ILE A 139 15.94 -2.41 -0.46
C ILE A 139 15.77 -3.00 -1.86
N ASN A 140 14.81 -2.49 -2.63
CA ASN A 140 14.63 -2.84 -4.03
C ASN A 140 15.34 -1.83 -4.92
N LEU A 141 16.35 -2.27 -5.68
CA LEU A 141 17.12 -1.42 -6.59
C LEU A 141 16.76 -1.77 -8.04
N ASN A 142 16.36 -0.76 -8.83
CA ASN A 142 16.24 -0.91 -10.27
C ASN A 142 17.61 -0.64 -10.90
N LEU A 143 18.21 -1.67 -11.49
CA LEU A 143 19.51 -1.53 -12.15
C LEU A 143 19.32 -0.87 -13.53
N PRO A 144 20.23 0.02 -13.94
CA PRO A 144 20.15 0.62 -15.27
C PRO A 144 20.28 -0.45 -16.35
N GLU A 145 19.57 -0.26 -17.46
CA GLU A 145 19.72 -1.09 -18.66
C GLU A 145 21.04 -0.77 -19.34
N THR A 146 22.13 -1.31 -18.81
CA THR A 146 23.48 -1.20 -19.36
C THR A 146 23.96 -2.57 -19.82
N THR A 147 24.67 -2.62 -20.95
CA THR A 147 25.35 -3.83 -21.43
C THR A 147 26.77 -3.95 -20.86
N ASP A 148 27.24 -2.95 -20.13
CA ASP A 148 28.58 -2.91 -19.54
C ASP A 148 28.60 -3.56 -18.15
N ILE A 149 29.34 -4.66 -18.04
CA ILE A 149 29.48 -5.44 -16.80
C ILE A 149 30.25 -4.70 -15.70
N GLU A 150 31.13 -3.76 -16.07
CA GLU A 150 31.92 -2.99 -15.11
C GLU A 150 31.05 -2.03 -14.28
N VAL A 151 29.95 -1.54 -14.87
CA VAL A 151 28.98 -0.68 -14.18
C VAL A 151 28.26 -1.46 -13.07
N PHE A 152 27.85 -2.70 -13.34
CA PHE A 152 27.27 -3.58 -12.32
C PHE A 152 28.26 -3.88 -11.21
N ASN A 153 29.51 -4.19 -11.55
CA ASN A 153 30.58 -4.47 -10.59
C ASN A 153 30.84 -3.27 -9.67
N ALA A 154 30.84 -2.05 -10.21
CA ALA A 154 30.99 -0.82 -9.43
C ALA A 154 29.83 -0.57 -8.46
N ILE A 155 28.59 -0.83 -8.87
CA ILE A 155 27.39 -0.70 -8.02
C ILE A 155 27.46 -1.70 -6.87
N PHE A 156 27.72 -2.97 -7.13
CA PHE A 156 27.77 -3.99 -6.07
C PHE A 156 28.94 -3.79 -5.11
N LYS A 157 30.11 -3.37 -5.62
CA LYS A 157 31.25 -3.02 -4.77
C LYS A 157 30.92 -1.85 -3.84
N SER A 158 30.22 -0.84 -4.35
CA SER A 158 29.77 0.32 -3.56
C SER A 158 28.73 -0.08 -2.51
N LEU A 159 27.77 -0.93 -2.86
CA LEU A 159 26.75 -1.43 -1.91
C LEU A 159 27.39 -2.23 -0.78
N ARG A 160 28.31 -3.14 -1.10
CA ARG A 160 29.03 -3.94 -0.10
C ARG A 160 29.79 -3.06 0.89
N ALA A 161 30.48 -2.03 0.39
CA ALA A 161 31.29 -1.13 1.21
C ALA A 161 30.49 -0.16 2.09
N ASN A 162 29.22 0.13 1.75
CA ASN A 162 28.42 1.12 2.48
C ASN A 162 27.29 0.50 3.32
N LEU A 163 26.76 -0.65 2.93
CA LEU A 163 25.59 -1.26 3.59
C LEU A 163 25.89 -2.57 4.30
N LEU A 164 26.97 -3.28 3.94
CA LEU A 164 27.25 -4.64 4.44
C LEU A 164 28.51 -4.74 5.30
N SER A 165 29.34 -3.71 5.38
CA SER A 165 30.65 -3.75 6.07
C SER A 165 30.69 -3.09 7.45
N SER A 166 29.56 -2.77 8.07
CA SER A 166 29.48 -2.20 9.42
C SER A 166 28.89 -3.20 10.42
N SER A 167 29.48 -4.39 10.53
CA SER A 167 29.11 -5.40 11.53
C SER A 167 30.29 -6.30 11.91
N ASP A 168 31.47 -5.69 12.10
CA ASP A 168 32.63 -6.36 12.68
C ASP A 168 33.40 -5.33 13.54
N ASP A 169 32.83 -5.02 14.70
CA ASP A 169 33.52 -4.53 15.91
C ASP A 169 32.65 -4.88 17.14
#